data_AF-A0A5E4MFJ2-F1
#
_entry.id   AF-A0A5E4MFJ2-F1
#
_cell.length_a   1.000
_cell.length_b   1.000
_cell.length_c   1.000
_cell.angle_alpha   90.00
_cell.angle_beta   90.00
_cell.angle_gamma   90.00
#
_symmetry.space_group_name_H-M   'P 1'
#
loop_
_entity.id
_entity.type
_entity.pdbx_description
1 polymer ?
#
loop_
_entity_poly.entity_id
_entity_poly.type
_entity_poly.pdbx_seq_one_letter_code
_entity_poly.pdbx_strand_id
1 'polypeptide(L)'
;MDVTDESPIIKNPSGKYIGSGQRKVVVNLYNALVKRQLENPDSPRLTFRQTIVEISKTTGLGPRTVQTTLSEYKNQGTVSSPNKKRKTPAIVDKIDEFDKNAIRQLIHNFWRRREVPTITKILTAINEDETLPNFKRT
;
A
#
# COMPACT_ATOMS: atom_id res chain seq x y z
N MET A 1 10.57 -46.00 2.46
CA MET A 1 9.54 -45.15 1.83
C MET A 1 9.72 -43.78 2.44
N ASP A 2 10.22 -42.85 1.64
CA ASP A 2 10.75 -41.58 2.11
C ASP A 2 9.63 -40.71 2.67
N VAL A 3 9.74 -40.39 3.96
CA VAL A 3 8.94 -39.36 4.60
C VAL A 3 9.44 -38.05 4.02
N THR A 4 8.72 -37.50 3.02
CA THR A 4 8.98 -36.14 2.56
C THR A 4 8.68 -35.21 3.73
N ASP A 5 9.74 -34.72 4.35
CA ASP A 5 9.72 -33.80 5.48
C ASP A 5 9.22 -32.44 4.99
N GLU A 6 7.90 -32.32 4.78
CA GLU A 6 7.28 -31.07 4.36
C GLU A 6 7.47 -30.03 5.45
N SER A 7 8.12 -28.93 5.10
CA SER A 7 8.33 -27.82 6.04
C SER A 7 7.01 -27.35 6.63
N PRO A 8 6.94 -27.07 7.94
CA PRO A 8 5.71 -26.70 8.60
C PRO A 8 5.12 -25.42 8.00
N ILE A 9 3.82 -25.44 7.71
CA ILE A 9 3.10 -24.29 7.18
C ILE A 9 3.07 -23.19 8.25
N ILE A 10 3.72 -22.07 7.95
CA ILE A 10 3.74 -20.89 8.83
C ILE A 10 2.40 -20.15 8.70
N LYS A 11 1.63 -20.12 9.78
CA LYS A 11 0.35 -19.40 9.84
C LYS A 11 0.56 -17.90 9.94
N ASN A 12 -0.29 -17.11 9.27
CA ASN A 12 -0.29 -15.66 9.44
C ASN A 12 -0.83 -15.28 10.85
N PRO A 13 -0.09 -14.48 11.65
CA PRO A 13 -0.54 -14.08 12.97
C PRO A 13 -1.81 -13.21 12.90
N SER A 14 -2.62 -13.25 13.96
CA SER A 14 -3.86 -12.47 14.07
C SER A 14 -3.58 -10.96 13.94
N GLY A 15 -4.43 -10.25 13.20
CA GLY A 15 -4.31 -8.79 13.00
C GLY A 15 -3.28 -8.36 11.96
N LYS A 16 -2.40 -9.26 11.48
CA LYS A 16 -1.47 -8.93 10.40
C LYS A 16 -2.18 -8.90 9.06
N TYR A 17 -2.10 -7.77 8.37
CA TYR A 17 -2.71 -7.59 7.05
C TYR A 17 -2.02 -8.45 5.99
N ILE A 18 -2.76 -8.79 4.94
CA ILE A 18 -2.28 -9.60 3.82
C ILE A 18 -2.00 -8.68 2.63
N GLY A 19 -0.77 -8.71 2.15
CA GLY A 19 -0.30 -7.88 1.04
C GLY A 19 -0.78 -8.37 -0.33
N SER A 20 -0.67 -7.53 -1.35
CA SER A 20 -1.13 -7.85 -2.72
C SER A 20 -0.50 -9.12 -3.28
N GLY A 21 0.77 -9.38 -3.00
CA GLY A 21 1.47 -10.60 -3.44
C GLY A 21 0.78 -11.89 -2.94
N GLN A 22 0.54 -11.99 -1.64
CA GLN A 22 -0.15 -13.14 -1.04
C GLN A 22 -1.58 -13.27 -1.57
N ARG A 23 -2.29 -12.14 -1.75
CA ARG A 23 -3.65 -12.15 -2.33
C ARG A 23 -3.65 -12.66 -3.78
N LYS A 24 -2.64 -12.33 -4.58
CA LYS A 24 -2.47 -12.86 -5.94
C LYS A 24 -2.18 -14.37 -5.95
N VAL A 25 -1.37 -14.86 -5.02
CA VAL A 25 -1.10 -16.30 -4.87
C VAL A 25 -2.41 -17.06 -4.64
N VAL A 26 -3.30 -16.55 -3.77
CA VAL A 26 -4.62 -17.16 -3.53
C VAL A 26 -5.44 -17.27 -4.83
N VAL A 27 -5.48 -16.21 -5.64
CA VAL A 27 -6.19 -16.22 -6.94
C VAL A 27 -5.57 -17.22 -7.91
N ASN A 28 -4.23 -17.25 -7.98
CA ASN A 28 -3.53 -18.18 -8.87
C ASN A 28 -3.79 -19.64 -8.48
N LEU A 29 -3.78 -19.95 -7.19
CA LEU A 29 -4.13 -21.29 -6.68
C LEU A 29 -5.56 -21.66 -7.01
N TYR A 30 -6.51 -20.73 -6.83
CA TYR A 30 -7.90 -20.96 -7.22
C TYR A 30 -8.04 -21.25 -8.72
N ASN A 31 -7.40 -20.46 -9.59
CA ASN A 31 -7.42 -20.67 -11.03
C ASN A 31 -6.78 -22.02 -11.43
N ALA A 32 -5.70 -22.42 -10.75
CA ALA A 32 -5.06 -23.72 -10.97
C ALA A 32 -5.97 -24.90 -10.56
N LEU A 33 -6.69 -24.78 -9.44
CA LEU A 33 -7.65 -25.80 -9.00
C LEU A 33 -8.82 -25.92 -9.98
N VAL A 34 -9.37 -24.80 -10.45
CA VAL A 34 -10.44 -24.80 -11.45
C VAL A 34 -9.97 -25.43 -12.77
N LYS A 35 -8.75 -25.11 -13.21
CA LYS A 35 -8.15 -25.72 -14.41
C LYS A 35 -8.00 -27.23 -14.26
N ARG A 36 -7.47 -27.70 -13.13
CA ARG A 36 -7.30 -29.13 -12.82
C ARG A 36 -8.63 -29.89 -12.83
N GLN A 37 -9.71 -29.27 -12.33
CA GLN A 37 -11.05 -29.84 -12.35
C GLN A 37 -11.65 -29.91 -13.76
N LEU A 38 -11.30 -28.97 -14.64
CA LEU A 38 -11.74 -29.00 -16.04
C LEU A 38 -11.04 -30.11 -16.83
N GLU A 39 -9.75 -30.33 -16.58
CA GLU A 39 -8.94 -31.37 -17.24
C GLU A 39 -9.30 -32.79 -16.79
N ASN A 40 -9.84 -32.95 -15.58
CA ASN A 40 -10.20 -34.25 -15.00
C ASN A 40 -11.71 -34.32 -14.69
N PRO A 41 -12.58 -34.59 -15.67
CA PRO A 41 -14.03 -34.58 -15.48
C PRO A 41 -14.55 -35.71 -14.58
N ASP A 42 -13.79 -36.80 -14.42
CA ASP A 42 -14.17 -37.97 -13.61
C ASP A 42 -13.94 -37.77 -12.10
N SER A 43 -13.18 -36.76 -11.71
CA SER A 43 -12.90 -36.46 -10.30
C SER A 43 -14.06 -35.66 -9.68
N PRO A 44 -14.45 -35.93 -8.41
CA PRO A 44 -15.49 -35.16 -7.75
C PRO A 44 -15.10 -33.68 -7.68
N ARG A 45 -15.94 -32.82 -8.28
CA ARG A 45 -15.73 -31.37 -8.25
C ARG A 45 -15.75 -30.86 -6.81
N LEU A 46 -14.67 -30.19 -6.39
CA LEU A 46 -14.63 -29.61 -5.04
C LEU A 46 -15.66 -28.50 -4.94
N THR A 47 -16.43 -28.51 -3.85
CA THR A 47 -17.35 -27.41 -3.55
C THR A 47 -16.55 -26.15 -3.22
N PHE A 48 -17.12 -24.96 -3.44
CA PHE A 48 -16.47 -23.69 -3.11
C PHE A 48 -15.97 -23.59 -1.66
N ARG A 49 -16.68 -24.22 -0.70
CA ARG A 49 -16.22 -24.31 0.69
C ARG A 49 -14.96 -25.17 0.86
N GLN A 50 -14.87 -26.26 0.11
CA GLN A 50 -13.73 -27.16 0.16
C GLN A 50 -12.49 -26.52 -0.49
N THR A 51 -12.66 -25.81 -1.61
CA THR A 51 -11.56 -25.07 -2.25
C THR A 51 -11.00 -23.99 -1.33
N ILE A 52 -11.84 -23.28 -0.57
CA ILE A 52 -11.37 -22.32 0.45
C ILE A 52 -10.52 -23.01 1.52
N VAL A 53 -10.96 -24.17 2.02
CA VAL A 53 -10.23 -24.92 3.05
C VAL A 53 -8.90 -25.44 2.51
N GLU A 54 -8.87 -25.94 1.28
CA GLU A 54 -7.66 -26.41 0.61
C GLU A 54 -6.65 -25.26 0.44
N ILE A 55 -7.09 -24.12 -0.11
CA ILE A 55 -6.23 -22.94 -0.27
C ILE A 55 -5.77 -22.39 1.09
N SER A 56 -6.64 -22.42 2.10
CA SER A 56 -6.29 -21.99 3.46
C SER A 56 -5.17 -22.86 4.06
N LYS A 57 -5.24 -24.18 3.87
CA LYS A 57 -4.22 -25.12 4.31
C LYS A 57 -2.90 -24.89 3.57
N THR A 58 -2.93 -24.78 2.24
CA THR A 58 -1.70 -24.60 1.45
C THR A 58 -1.03 -23.24 1.69
N THR A 59 -1.81 -22.18 1.85
CA THR A 59 -1.26 -20.81 1.96
C THR A 59 -1.01 -20.38 3.42
N GLY A 60 -1.50 -21.13 4.41
CA GLY A 60 -1.42 -20.75 5.83
C GLY A 60 -2.26 -19.51 6.20
N LEU A 61 -3.21 -19.13 5.33
CA LEU A 61 -4.09 -17.98 5.50
C LEU A 61 -5.43 -18.40 6.10
N GLY A 62 -6.06 -17.50 6.86
CA GLY A 62 -7.38 -17.76 7.42
C GLY A 62 -8.44 -17.95 6.33
N PRO A 63 -9.39 -18.91 6.49
CA PRO A 63 -10.39 -19.23 5.47
C PRO A 63 -11.28 -18.03 5.13
N ARG A 64 -11.58 -17.17 6.12
CA ARG A 64 -12.33 -15.94 5.90
C ARG A 64 -11.59 -14.98 4.98
N THR A 65 -10.27 -14.86 5.13
CA THR A 65 -9.49 -13.99 4.25
C THR A 65 -9.48 -14.53 2.83
N VAL A 66 -9.25 -15.84 2.66
CA VAL A 66 -9.32 -16.51 1.35
C VAL A 66 -10.68 -16.27 0.69
N GLN A 67 -11.77 -16.42 1.43
CA GLN A 67 -13.11 -16.14 0.94
C GLN A 67 -13.27 -14.68 0.48
N THR A 68 -12.84 -13.71 1.30
CA THR A 68 -12.92 -12.28 0.93
C THR A 68 -12.10 -11.94 -0.31
N THR A 69 -10.88 -12.49 -0.43
CA THR A 69 -10.04 -12.32 -1.63
C THR A 69 -10.70 -12.86 -2.89
N LEU A 70 -11.30 -14.05 -2.82
CA LEU A 70 -11.97 -14.65 -3.97
C LEU A 70 -13.26 -13.91 -4.33
N SER A 71 -14.02 -13.42 -3.34
CA SER A 71 -15.20 -12.59 -3.62
C SER A 71 -14.83 -11.26 -4.27
N GLU A 72 -13.76 -10.61 -3.80
CA GLU A 72 -13.26 -9.38 -4.42
C GLU A 72 -12.79 -9.64 -5.85
N TYR A 73 -12.05 -10.73 -6.07
CA TYR A 73 -11.61 -11.14 -7.40
C TYR A 73 -12.79 -11.41 -8.34
N LYS A 74 -13.82 -12.11 -7.89
CA LYS A 74 -15.02 -12.39 -8.70
C LYS A 74 -15.76 -11.11 -9.08
N ASN A 75 -15.83 -10.14 -8.19
CA ASN A 75 -16.58 -8.90 -8.42
C ASN A 75 -15.81 -7.87 -9.25
N GLN A 76 -14.49 -7.76 -9.05
CA GLN A 76 -13.65 -6.70 -9.64
C GLN A 76 -12.67 -7.20 -10.71
N GLY A 77 -12.50 -8.52 -10.85
CA GLY A 77 -11.51 -9.15 -11.74
C GLY A 77 -10.05 -9.00 -11.29
N THR A 78 -9.77 -8.27 -10.20
CA THR A 78 -8.43 -8.02 -9.68
C THR A 78 -8.46 -7.96 -8.15
N VAL A 79 -7.34 -8.26 -7.50
CA VAL A 79 -7.19 -8.11 -6.06
C VAL A 79 -6.15 -7.05 -5.73
N SER A 80 -6.60 -6.00 -5.02
CA SER A 80 -5.74 -4.90 -4.56
C SER A 80 -5.30 -5.13 -3.12
N SER A 81 -4.20 -4.53 -2.65
CA SER A 81 -3.89 -4.59 -1.20
C SER A 81 -4.69 -3.56 -0.41
N PRO A 82 -4.94 -3.79 0.90
CA PRO A 82 -5.39 -2.74 1.80
C PRO A 82 -4.52 -1.48 1.64
N ASN A 83 -5.18 -0.32 1.61
CA ASN A 83 -4.62 0.93 1.10
C ASN A 83 -3.33 1.34 1.84
N LYS A 84 -2.17 1.05 1.23
CA LYS A 84 -0.88 1.59 1.66
C LYS A 84 -0.69 2.96 1.01
N LYS A 85 -1.41 3.98 1.46
CA LYS A 85 -1.01 5.35 1.11
C LYS A 85 0.35 5.59 1.75
N ARG A 86 1.40 5.64 0.94
CA ARG A 86 2.72 6.08 1.38
C ARG A 86 2.54 7.48 1.96
N LYS A 87 2.90 7.69 3.23
CA LYS A 87 3.03 9.03 3.79
C LYS A 87 4.20 9.70 3.08
N THR A 88 3.91 10.44 2.01
CA THR A 88 4.90 11.31 1.39
C THR A 88 5.05 12.52 2.32
N PRO A 89 6.26 12.80 2.83
CA PRO A 89 6.47 14.00 3.65
C PRO A 89 6.02 15.23 2.85
N ALA A 90 5.27 16.11 3.51
CA ALA A 90 4.85 17.37 2.92
C ALA A 90 6.08 18.21 2.57
N ILE A 91 5.93 19.23 1.71
CA ILE A 91 7.05 20.16 1.42
C ILE A 91 7.58 20.80 2.71
N VAL A 92 6.69 21.08 3.66
CA VAL A 92 7.02 21.61 5.00
C VAL A 92 7.92 20.66 5.80
N ASP A 93 7.77 19.35 5.61
CA ASP A 93 8.59 18.34 6.29
C ASP A 93 9.99 18.22 5.67
N LYS A 94 10.21 18.78 4.47
CA LYS A 94 11.50 18.79 3.77
C LYS A 94 12.35 20.03 4.05
N ILE A 95 11.74 21.09 4.56
CA ILE A 95 12.42 22.35 4.88
C ILE A 95 12.99 22.24 6.29
N ASP A 96 14.28 22.53 6.45
CA ASP A 96 14.92 22.51 7.75
C ASP A 96 14.33 23.57 8.70
N GLU A 97 14.47 23.38 10.01
CA GLU A 97 13.95 24.34 10.99
C GLU A 97 14.66 25.70 10.90
N PHE A 98 15.94 25.71 10.49
CA PHE A 98 16.68 26.93 10.24
C PHE A 98 16.03 27.78 9.12
N ASP A 99 15.76 27.15 7.97
CA ASP A 99 15.13 27.80 6.82
C ASP A 99 13.72 28.28 7.16
N LYS A 100 12.95 27.51 7.94
CA LYS A 100 11.62 27.94 8.43
C LYS A 100 11.72 29.21 9.27
N ASN A 101 12.72 29.32 10.13
CA ASN A 101 12.94 30.50 10.94
C ASN A 101 13.36 31.71 10.10
N ALA A 102 14.23 31.52 9.11
CA ALA A 102 14.62 32.58 8.19
C ALA A 102 13.42 33.10 7.38
N ILE A 103 12.58 32.21 6.84
CA ILE A 103 11.33 32.58 6.14
C ILE A 103 10.40 33.36 7.08
N ARG A 104 10.26 32.94 8.34
CA ARG A 104 9.43 33.65 9.32
C ARG A 104 9.95 35.05 9.63
N GLN A 105 11.27 35.21 9.76
CA GLN A 105 11.89 36.53 9.93
C GLN A 105 11.64 37.44 8.73
N LEU A 106 11.76 36.89 7.51
CA LEU A 106 11.48 37.63 6.28
C LEU A 106 10.03 38.13 6.25
N ILE A 107 9.06 37.28 6.58
CA ILE A 107 7.64 37.67 6.70
C ILE A 107 7.46 38.75 7.77
N HIS A 108 8.13 38.63 8.91
CA HIS A 108 8.08 39.65 9.96
C HIS A 108 8.64 41.00 9.50
N ASN A 109 9.68 40.99 8.66
CA ASN A 109 10.27 42.20 8.10
C ASN A 109 9.32 42.93 7.12
N PHE A 110 8.41 42.23 6.44
CA PHE A 110 7.35 42.88 5.66
C PHE A 110 6.39 43.68 6.56
N TRP A 111 5.95 43.07 7.67
CA TRP A 111 5.11 43.76 8.65
C TRP A 111 5.81 44.96 9.27
N ARG A 112 7.10 44.85 9.59
CA ARG A 112 7.91 45.96 10.12
C ARG A 112 7.99 47.14 9.14
N ARG A 113 8.03 46.84 7.83
CA ARG A 113 7.98 47.83 6.74
C ARG A 113 6.56 48.36 6.44
N ARG A 114 5.55 47.92 7.21
CA ARG A 114 4.12 48.22 6.98
C ARG A 114 3.62 47.77 5.60
N GLU A 115 4.25 46.75 5.03
CA GLU A 115 3.83 46.13 3.77
C GLU A 115 3.05 44.85 4.04
N VAL A 116 1.98 44.61 3.27
CA VAL A 116 1.24 43.35 3.34
C VAL A 116 2.08 42.24 2.68
N PRO A 117 2.43 41.17 3.40
CA PRO A 117 3.18 40.06 2.84
C PRO A 117 2.25 39.17 2.00
N THR A 118 2.23 39.42 0.70
CA THR A 118 1.55 38.56 -0.28
C THR A 118 2.45 37.41 -0.72
N ILE A 119 1.84 36.29 -1.13
CA ILE A 119 2.58 35.08 -1.58
C ILE A 119 3.60 35.41 -2.67
N THR A 120 3.26 36.30 -3.62
CA THR A 120 4.19 36.73 -4.68
C THR A 120 5.41 37.45 -4.12
N LYS A 121 5.21 38.43 -3.23
CA LYS A 121 6.29 39.20 -2.60
C LYS A 121 7.20 38.33 -1.73
N ILE A 122 6.60 37.39 -1.01
CA ILE A 122 7.35 36.44 -0.18
C ILE A 122 8.19 35.53 -1.08
N LEU A 123 7.60 34.98 -2.15
CA LEU A 123 8.32 34.10 -3.09
C LEU A 123 9.48 34.83 -3.79
N THR A 124 9.28 36.07 -4.24
CA THR A 124 10.37 36.85 -4.85
C THR A 124 11.49 37.09 -3.86
N ALA A 125 11.16 37.52 -2.63
CA ALA A 125 12.16 37.81 -1.61
C ALA A 125 12.90 36.55 -1.11
N ILE A 126 12.25 35.38 -1.09
CA ILE A 126 12.94 34.12 -0.76
C ILE A 126 13.85 33.69 -1.91
N ASN A 127 13.41 33.81 -3.16
CA ASN A 127 14.21 33.40 -4.32
C ASN A 127 15.37 34.36 -4.64
N GLU A 128 15.31 35.60 -4.16
CA GLU A 128 16.42 36.58 -4.18
C GLU A 128 17.53 36.24 -3.19
N ASP A 129 17.22 35.50 -2.11
CA ASP A 129 18.19 35.12 -1.09
C ASP A 129 18.85 33.78 -1.45
N GLU A 130 20.12 33.83 -1.85
CA GLU A 130 20.91 32.64 -2.23
C GLU A 130 21.09 31.64 -1.07
N THR A 131 20.85 32.06 0.18
CA THR A 131 20.97 31.20 1.37
C THR A 131 19.74 30.33 1.61
N LEU A 132 18.61 30.62 0.93
CA LEU A 132 17.34 29.93 1.12
C LEU A 132 16.99 28.99 -0.05
N PRO A 133 16.23 27.92 0.21
CA PRO A 133 15.76 27.04 -0.85
C PRO A 133 14.84 27.78 -1.82
N ASN A 134 15.03 27.55 -3.12
CA ASN A 134 14.21 28.14 -4.17
C ASN A 134 12.82 27.47 -4.22
N PHE A 135 11.77 28.29 -4.18
CA PHE A 135 10.39 27.83 -4.24
C PHE A 135 9.70 28.29 -5.53
N LYS A 136 8.88 27.39 -6.09
CA LYS A 136 7.99 27.71 -7.21
C LYS A 136 6.56 27.80 -6.70
N ARG A 137 5.81 28.77 -7.22
CA ARG A 137 4.35 28.77 -7.10
C ARG A 137 3.85 27.59 -7.94
N THR A 138 3.29 26.58 -7.28
CA THR A 138 2.66 25.41 -7.91
C THR A 138 1.74 25.79 -9.05
#